data_AF-A0A925TJQ8-F1
#
_entry.id   AF-A0A925TJQ8-F1
#
_cell.length_a   1.000
_cell.length_b   1.000
_cell.length_c   1.000
_cell.angle_alpha   90.00
_cell.angle_beta   90.00
_cell.angle_gamma   90.00
#
_symmetry.space_group_name_H-M   'P 1'
#
loop_
_entity.id
_entity.type
_entity.pdbx_description
1 polymer ?
#
loop_
_entity_poly.entity_id
_entity_poly.type
_entity_poly.pdbx_seq_one_letter_code
_entity_poly.pdbx_strand_id
1 'polypeptide(L)'
;FVFTGFPGYRVDLLAGGQVIASDNNSLLPSEGTFLTSQFSLSIGASHVLAGQALGIRLVNLNAGPGIEVNFDHVRLDATAIPEPAAFASLFGASTLVMAIYRRRTRVVR
;
A
#
# COMPACT_ATOMS: atom_id res chain seq x y z
N PHE A 1 -18.37 9.65 -32.91
CA PHE A 1 -18.27 9.31 -31.48
C PHE A 1 -18.13 10.60 -30.69
N VAL A 2 -18.75 10.69 -29.51
CA VAL A 2 -18.62 11.87 -28.63
C VAL A 2 -17.42 11.64 -27.72
N PHE A 3 -16.26 12.17 -28.12
CA PHE A 3 -15.02 12.08 -27.34
C PHE A 3 -14.85 13.23 -26.34
N THR A 4 -15.67 14.28 -26.47
CA THR A 4 -15.66 15.41 -25.55
C THR A 4 -16.36 15.05 -24.25
N GLY A 5 -15.74 15.40 -23.13
CA GLY A 5 -16.20 15.11 -21.78
C GLY A 5 -15.40 14.00 -21.12
N PHE A 6 -15.58 13.88 -19.81
CA PHE A 6 -14.92 12.87 -18.99
C PHE A 6 -15.96 11.98 -18.28
N PRO A 7 -16.02 10.67 -18.58
CA PRO A 7 -17.03 9.77 -18.00
C PRO A 7 -16.71 9.38 -16.55
N GLY A 8 -15.56 9.82 -16.04
CA GLY A 8 -15.02 9.47 -14.74
C GLY A 8 -14.24 8.17 -14.73
N TYR A 9 -13.38 8.01 -13.74
CA TYR A 9 -12.54 6.83 -13.57
C TYR A 9 -12.60 6.27 -12.15
N ARG A 10 -12.28 4.98 -12.01
CA ARG A 10 -11.91 4.39 -10.72
C ARG A 10 -10.75 3.42 -10.90
N VAL A 11 -9.79 3.49 -9.98
CA VAL A 11 -8.68 2.53 -9.87
C VAL A 11 -8.84 1.78 -8.55
N ASP A 12 -9.07 0.46 -8.62
CA ASP A 12 -9.18 -0.39 -7.44
C ASP A 12 -7.89 -1.22 -7.26
N LEU A 13 -7.38 -1.29 -6.04
CA LEU A 13 -6.47 -2.35 -5.60
C LEU A 13 -7.31 -3.46 -4.95
N LEU A 14 -7.05 -4.70 -5.34
CA LEU A 14 -7.79 -5.88 -4.88
C LEU A 14 -6.90 -6.91 -4.21
N ALA A 15 -7.50 -7.72 -3.33
CA ALA A 15 -6.95 -8.97 -2.83
C ALA A 15 -8.04 -10.06 -2.88
N GLY A 16 -7.77 -11.17 -3.55
CA GLY A 16 -8.76 -12.26 -3.69
C GLY A 16 -10.06 -11.82 -4.36
N GLY A 17 -10.01 -10.82 -5.23
CA GLY A 17 -11.18 -10.23 -5.90
C GLY A 17 -11.96 -9.19 -5.09
N GLN A 18 -11.63 -8.97 -3.82
CA GLN A 18 -12.22 -7.94 -2.97
C GLN A 18 -11.43 -6.63 -3.07
N VAL A 19 -12.11 -5.48 -3.12
CA VAL A 19 -11.47 -4.16 -3.14
C VAL A 19 -10.92 -3.84 -1.76
N ILE A 20 -9.63 -3.51 -1.67
CA ILE A 20 -8.94 -3.16 -0.42
C ILE A 20 -8.50 -1.69 -0.36
N ALA A 21 -8.39 -1.03 -1.51
CA ALA A 21 -8.23 0.41 -1.63
C ALA A 21 -8.72 0.86 -3.01
N SER A 22 -9.12 2.12 -3.12
CA SER A 22 -9.60 2.68 -4.37
C SER A 22 -9.34 4.18 -4.45
N ASP A 23 -9.00 4.65 -5.65
CA ASP A 23 -9.19 6.04 -6.03
C ASP A 23 -10.43 6.13 -6.93
N ASN A 24 -11.49 6.73 -6.41
CA ASN A 24 -12.77 6.84 -7.08
C ASN A 24 -12.99 8.27 -7.56
N ASN A 25 -12.50 8.56 -8.76
CA ASN A 25 -12.69 9.82 -9.47
C ASN A 25 -12.20 11.07 -8.73
N SER A 26 -11.06 10.99 -8.04
CA SER A 26 -10.50 12.15 -7.31
C SER A 26 -9.86 13.20 -8.23
N LEU A 27 -9.50 12.82 -9.47
CA LEU A 27 -8.88 13.68 -10.47
C LEU A 27 -9.84 14.02 -11.61
N LEU A 28 -9.63 15.19 -12.20
CA LEU A 28 -10.36 15.67 -13.38
C LEU A 28 -9.35 16.15 -14.43
N PRO A 29 -8.83 15.26 -15.29
CA PRO A 29 -7.93 15.65 -16.36
C PRO A 29 -8.65 16.55 -17.37
N SER A 30 -7.97 17.58 -17.86
CA SER A 30 -8.44 18.34 -19.02
C SER A 30 -8.39 17.47 -20.29
N GLU A 31 -9.20 17.84 -21.29
CA GLU A 31 -9.22 17.19 -22.59
C GLU A 31 -7.81 16.95 -23.16
N GLY A 32 -7.56 15.72 -23.61
CA GLY A 32 -6.28 15.33 -24.22
C GLY A 32 -5.07 15.28 -23.27
N THR A 33 -5.27 15.36 -21.96
CA THR A 33 -4.19 15.31 -20.96
C THR A 33 -4.27 14.08 -20.06
N PHE A 34 -3.14 13.72 -19.45
CA PHE A 34 -3.05 12.68 -18.44
C PHE A 34 -2.76 13.29 -17.07
N LEU A 35 -3.39 12.75 -16.03
CA LEU A 35 -3.01 12.96 -14.64
C LEU A 35 -2.64 11.60 -14.02
N THR A 36 -1.77 11.61 -13.00
CA THR A 36 -1.38 10.38 -12.30
C THR A 36 -2.24 10.18 -11.05
N SER A 37 -3.06 9.13 -11.04
CA SER A 37 -3.69 8.62 -9.83
C SER A 37 -2.66 7.89 -8.97
N GLN A 38 -2.61 8.21 -7.68
CA GLN A 38 -1.70 7.58 -6.73
C GLN A 38 -2.36 7.50 -5.35
N PHE A 39 -2.31 6.31 -4.75
CA PHE A 39 -2.75 6.07 -3.38
C PHE A 39 -1.88 5.00 -2.74
N SER A 40 -1.83 4.98 -1.41
CA SER A 40 -1.07 4.02 -0.62
C SER A 40 -1.97 3.32 0.40
N LEU A 41 -1.62 2.09 0.73
CA LEU A 41 -2.31 1.28 1.73
C LEU A 41 -1.28 0.53 2.56
N SER A 42 -1.40 0.62 3.87
CA SER A 42 -0.64 -0.20 4.81
C SER A 42 -1.55 -1.30 5.36
N ILE A 43 -1.12 -2.55 5.26
CA ILE A 43 -1.83 -3.72 5.76
C ILE A 43 -1.00 -4.41 6.84
N GLY A 44 -1.66 -4.76 7.95
CA GLY A 44 -1.05 -5.56 9.00
C GLY A 44 -1.04 -7.06 8.66
N ALA A 45 -0.18 -7.82 9.34
CA ALA A 45 -0.05 -9.27 9.15
C ALA A 45 -1.36 -10.05 9.42
N SER A 46 -2.27 -9.49 10.24
CA SER A 46 -3.57 -10.08 10.57
C SER A 46 -4.70 -9.68 9.62
N HIS A 47 -4.41 -9.01 8.50
CA HIS A 47 -5.43 -8.65 7.53
C HIS A 47 -6.14 -9.91 7.01
N VAL A 48 -7.47 -9.92 6.99
CA VAL A 48 -8.27 -11.12 6.65
C VAL A 48 -8.01 -11.65 5.23
N LEU A 49 -7.54 -10.78 4.33
CA LEU A 49 -7.16 -11.14 2.96
C LEU A 49 -5.63 -11.32 2.77
N ALA A 50 -4.86 -11.40 3.86
CA ALA A 50 -3.42 -11.66 3.76
C ALA A 50 -3.14 -12.98 3.02
N GLY A 51 -2.14 -12.98 2.16
CA GLY A 51 -1.77 -14.14 1.32
C GLY A 51 -2.65 -14.34 0.08
N GLN A 52 -3.74 -13.58 -0.09
CA GLN A 52 -4.53 -13.62 -1.32
C GLN A 52 -3.82 -12.93 -2.48
N ALA A 53 -4.08 -13.38 -3.70
CA ALA A 53 -3.52 -12.76 -4.90
C ALA A 53 -4.01 -11.31 -5.06
N LEU A 54 -3.08 -10.41 -5.36
CA LEU A 54 -3.39 -9.01 -5.64
C LEU A 54 -3.97 -8.85 -7.05
N GLY A 55 -4.80 -7.83 -7.23
CA GLY A 55 -5.31 -7.41 -8.53
C GLY A 55 -5.40 -5.90 -8.63
N ILE A 56 -5.39 -5.38 -9.86
CA ILE A 56 -5.68 -3.98 -10.17
C ILE A 56 -6.86 -3.96 -11.12
N ARG A 57 -7.85 -3.10 -10.86
CA ARG A 57 -8.98 -2.89 -11.77
C ARG A 57 -9.05 -1.43 -12.17
N LEU A 58 -9.10 -1.20 -13.48
CA LEU A 58 -9.24 0.11 -14.10
C LEU A 58 -10.66 0.20 -14.66
N VAL A 59 -11.41 1.21 -14.23
CA VAL A 59 -12.85 1.29 -14.49
C VAL A 59 -13.18 2.62 -15.14
N ASN A 60 -13.86 2.56 -16.28
CA ASN A 60 -14.65 3.67 -16.80
C ASN A 60 -15.97 3.71 -16.01
N LEU A 61 -16.23 4.80 -15.29
CA LEU A 61 -17.43 4.92 -14.45
C LEU A 61 -18.71 5.16 -15.25
N ASN A 62 -18.59 5.65 -16.49
CA ASN A 62 -19.72 6.01 -17.33
C ASN A 62 -20.75 6.90 -16.61
N ALA A 63 -20.25 7.85 -15.79
CA ALA A 63 -21.05 8.70 -14.92
C ALA A 63 -21.13 10.16 -15.39
N GLY A 64 -20.47 10.49 -16.51
CA GLY A 64 -20.37 11.83 -17.06
C GLY A 64 -20.38 11.83 -18.60
N PRO A 65 -20.19 13.00 -19.23
CA PRO A 65 -20.04 13.12 -20.68
C PRO A 65 -18.77 12.43 -21.19
N GLY A 66 -18.66 12.19 -22.49
CA GLY A 66 -17.61 11.34 -23.04
C GLY A 66 -17.92 9.85 -22.86
N ILE A 67 -17.22 8.98 -23.59
CA ILE A 67 -17.51 7.54 -23.61
C ILE A 67 -16.32 6.67 -23.21
N GLU A 68 -15.14 7.27 -23.05
CA GLU A 68 -13.89 6.55 -22.87
C GLU A 68 -13.02 7.25 -21.83
N VAL A 69 -12.20 6.45 -21.13
CA VAL A 69 -11.09 6.91 -20.31
C VAL A 69 -9.90 6.00 -20.59
N ASN A 70 -8.73 6.60 -20.79
CA ASN A 70 -7.49 5.90 -21.10
C ASN A 70 -6.63 5.77 -19.84
N PHE A 71 -5.92 4.66 -19.74
CA PHE A 71 -4.98 4.38 -18.66
C PHE A 71 -3.64 3.93 -19.24
N ASP A 72 -2.54 4.36 -18.62
CA ASP A 72 -1.19 3.96 -18.98
C ASP A 72 -0.28 3.96 -17.74
N HIS A 73 0.88 3.31 -17.85
CA HIS A 73 1.98 3.34 -16.88
C HIS A 73 1.55 2.84 -15.48
N VAL A 74 0.81 1.74 -15.44
CA VAL A 74 0.34 1.09 -14.21
C VAL A 74 1.53 0.54 -13.42
N ARG A 75 1.66 0.96 -12.15
CA ARG A 75 2.73 0.54 -11.24
C ARG A 75 2.18 0.15 -9.88
N LEU A 76 2.83 -0.82 -9.26
CA LEU A 76 2.56 -1.24 -7.88
C LEU A 76 3.91 -1.48 -7.20
N ASP A 77 4.17 -0.69 -6.16
CA ASP A 77 5.35 -0.83 -5.31
C ASP A 77 4.91 -1.26 -3.92
N ALA A 78 5.70 -2.13 -3.28
CA ALA A 78 5.44 -2.60 -1.93
C ALA A 78 6.74 -2.64 -1.12
N THR A 79 6.68 -2.15 0.11
CA THR A 79 7.77 -2.23 1.08
C THR A 79 7.27 -2.86 2.37
N ALA A 80 8.11 -3.69 2.99
CA ALA A 80 7.77 -4.28 4.29
C ALA A 80 7.78 -3.20 5.37
N ILE A 81 6.73 -3.16 6.19
CA ILE A 81 6.66 -2.31 7.38
C ILE A 81 7.32 -3.09 8.53
N PRO A 82 8.42 -2.61 9.14
CA PRO A 82 9.08 -3.33 10.24
C PRO A 82 8.14 -3.54 11.42
N GLU A 83 8.12 -4.75 11.98
CA GLU A 83 7.38 -5.02 13.21
C GLU A 83 8.04 -4.33 14.41
N PRO A 84 7.26 -3.74 15.35
CA PRO A 84 7.82 -3.10 16.55
C PRO A 84 8.73 -4.02 17.38
N ALA A 85 8.49 -5.33 17.37
CA ALA A 85 9.27 -6.31 18.11
C ALA A 85 10.70 -6.52 17.57
N ALA A 86 10.97 -6.13 16.32
CA ALA A 86 12.33 -6.13 15.77
C ALA A 86 13.28 -5.19 16.56
N PHE A 87 12.75 -4.19 17.24
CA PHE A 87 13.51 -3.32 18.15
C PHE A 87 13.62 -3.86 19.57
N ALA A 88 12.67 -4.69 20.03
CA ALA A 88 12.68 -5.24 21.38
C ALA A 88 13.85 -6.22 21.61
N SER A 89 14.28 -6.95 20.57
CA SER A 89 15.43 -7.86 20.63
C SER A 89 16.77 -7.13 20.80
N LEU A 90 16.91 -5.92 20.24
CA LEU A 90 18.10 -5.06 20.36
C LEU A 90 18.30 -4.53 21.80
N PHE A 91 17.21 -4.21 22.50
CA PHE A 91 17.27 -3.81 23.92
C PHE A 91 17.32 -5.01 24.89
N GLY A 92 16.76 -6.16 24.52
CA GLY A 92 16.82 -7.39 25.32
C GLY A 92 18.23 -7.99 25.38
N ALA A 93 18.97 -8.01 24.26
CA ALA A 93 20.32 -8.56 24.22
C ALA A 93 21.34 -7.73 25.03
N SER A 94 21.18 -6.40 25.04
CA SER A 94 22.10 -5.48 25.73
C SER A 94 21.98 -5.55 27.25
N THR A 95 20.77 -5.78 27.79
CA THR A 95 20.58 -6.02 29.24
C THR A 95 21.15 -7.37 29.68
N LEU A 96 21.04 -8.41 28.86
CA LEU A 96 21.60 -9.74 29.15
C LEU A 96 23.14 -9.71 29.18
N VAL A 97 23.77 -9.02 28.23
CA VAL A 97 25.23 -8.83 28.20
C VAL A 97 25.72 -8.05 29.43
N MET A 98 25.06 -6.95 29.81
CA MET A 98 25.40 -6.22 31.04
C MET A 98 25.24 -7.08 32.30
N ALA A 99 24.20 -7.91 32.38
CA ALA A 99 23.97 -8.80 33.52
C ALA A 99 25.08 -9.87 33.64
N ILE A 100 25.55 -10.41 32.51
CA ILE A 100 26.67 -11.38 32.47
C ILE A 100 27.98 -10.72 32.89
N TYR A 101 28.27 -9.50 32.41
CA TYR A 101 29.46 -8.74 32.82
C TYR A 101 29.46 -8.42 34.32
N ARG A 102 28.31 -8.06 34.90
CA ARG A 102 28.17 -7.78 36.34
C ARG A 102 28.32 -9.01 37.24
N ARG A 103 28.04 -10.21 36.74
CA ARG A 103 28.25 -11.47 37.48
C ARG A 103 29.72 -11.88 37.52
N ARG A 104 30.47 -11.63 36.44
CA ARG A 104 31.89 -11.99 36.34
C ARG A 104 32.80 -11.15 37.23
N THR A 105 32.45 -9.89 37.47
CA THR A 105 33.24 -8.99 38.34
C THR A 105 33.06 -9.24 39.84
N ARG A 106 32.08 -10.05 40.25
CA ARG A 106 31.85 -10.41 41.66
C ARG A 106 32.51 -11.71 42.12
N VAL A 107 33.01 -12.53 41.20
CA VAL A 107 33.57 -13.87 41.49
C VAL A 107 35.09 -13.85 41.66
N VAL A 108 35.77 -12.74 41.34
CA VAL A 108 37.20 -12.57 41.60
C VAL A 108 37.38 -11.81 42.93
N ARG A 109 37.48 -12.57 44.03
CA ARG A 109 37.96 -12.09 45.34
C ARG A 109 38.71 -13.20 46.04
#